data_AF-A0A2U3EQ43-F1
#
_entry.id   AF-A0A2U3EQ43-F1
#
_cell.length_a   1.000
_cell.length_b   1.000
_cell.length_c   1.000
_cell.angle_alpha   90.00
_cell.angle_beta   90.00
_cell.angle_gamma   90.00
#
_symmetry.space_group_name_H-M   'P 1'
#
loop_
_entity.id
_entity.type
_entity.pdbx_description
1 polymer ?
#
loop_
_entity_poly.entity_id
_entity_poly.type
_entity_poly.pdbx_seq_one_letter_code
_entity_poly.pdbx_strand_id
1 'polypeptide(L)'
;MDPSWYICRHIFLSTKQNAREAVAEGRNCSFLGEPCRVDLIKSLTQDWGRADNSTMCSSLAFDPIPASCWDSFGYTRQDVIGFNSEDITDTFIGPLLASEMMWPGTWRMGTGYYGLHDPTAYEIASNRTYLIASVWGYNRNIDPKNIRMPEVSLACLSSWAPRSPALPDPPINATTSGSSSIYSTTTSSAGSTSTQKLVAAAFAATAIPLLGSGV
;
A
#
# COMPACT_ATOMS: atom_id res chain seq x y z
N MET A 1 -21.00 7.61 11.93
CA MET A 1 -20.59 6.38 12.63
C MET A 1 -20.85 6.59 14.11
N ASP A 2 -21.35 5.58 14.85
CA ASP A 2 -21.55 5.74 16.29
C ASP A 2 -20.18 5.89 17.01
N PRO A 3 -20.05 6.73 18.06
CA PRO A 3 -18.77 6.99 18.72
C PRO A 3 -18.07 5.77 19.32
N SER A 4 -18.81 4.69 19.52
CA SER A 4 -18.26 3.43 20.01
C SER A 4 -17.43 2.67 18.99
N TRP A 5 -17.42 3.07 17.71
CA TRP A 5 -16.72 2.34 16.65
C TRP A 5 -15.34 2.89 16.31
N TYR A 6 -14.49 1.98 15.85
CA TYR A 6 -13.15 2.23 15.35
C TYR A 6 -12.87 1.34 14.14
N ILE A 7 -12.17 1.86 13.14
CA ILE A 7 -11.81 1.16 11.92
C ILE A 7 -10.30 1.16 11.75
N CYS A 8 -9.72 -0.01 11.45
CA CYS A 8 -8.32 -0.16 11.06
C CYS A 8 -8.24 -0.72 9.64
N ARG A 9 -7.54 -0.04 8.73
CA ARG A 9 -7.18 -0.57 7.41
C ARG A 9 -5.71 -0.96 7.42
N HIS A 10 -5.46 -2.25 7.34
CA HIS A 10 -4.13 -2.84 7.25
C HIS A 10 -3.80 -3.13 5.80
N ILE A 11 -2.67 -2.62 5.31
CA ILE A 11 -2.27 -2.72 3.90
C ILE A 11 -0.99 -3.54 3.81
N PHE A 12 -1.05 -4.63 3.07
CA PHE A 12 0.10 -5.48 2.76
C PHE A 12 0.38 -5.42 1.26
N LEU A 13 1.66 -5.46 0.88
CA LEU A 13 2.09 -5.43 -0.52
C LEU A 13 2.77 -6.73 -0.91
N SER A 14 2.33 -7.31 -2.03
CA SER A 14 2.95 -8.48 -2.68
C SER A 14 3.47 -8.13 -4.06
N THR A 15 4.56 -8.78 -4.44
CA THR A 15 5.07 -8.83 -5.83
C THR A 15 5.00 -10.26 -6.39
N LYS A 16 4.23 -11.15 -5.76
CA LYS A 16 4.09 -12.54 -6.22
C LYS A 16 3.14 -12.60 -7.43
N GLN A 17 3.54 -13.39 -8.42
CA GLN A 17 2.83 -13.49 -9.68
C GLN A 17 1.40 -14.06 -9.52
N ASN A 18 1.23 -15.10 -8.68
CA ASN A 18 -0.08 -15.69 -8.37
C ASN A 18 -1.07 -14.67 -7.75
N ALA A 19 -0.58 -13.76 -6.90
CA ALA A 19 -1.37 -12.71 -6.30
C ALA A 19 -1.86 -11.71 -7.36
N ARG A 20 -0.98 -11.34 -8.30
CA ARG A 20 -1.32 -10.47 -9.42
C ARG A 20 -2.33 -11.11 -10.36
N GLU A 21 -2.11 -12.35 -10.76
CA GLU A 21 -3.00 -13.08 -11.68
C GLU A 21 -4.40 -13.24 -11.09
N ALA A 22 -4.51 -13.61 -9.81
CA ALA A 22 -5.79 -13.77 -9.15
C ALA A 22 -6.62 -12.47 -9.15
N VAL A 23 -5.99 -11.32 -8.91
CA VAL A 23 -6.70 -10.03 -8.94
C VAL A 23 -7.02 -9.61 -10.38
N ALA A 24 -6.09 -9.81 -11.33
CA ALA A 24 -6.32 -9.49 -12.74
C ALA A 24 -7.47 -10.30 -13.35
N GLU A 25 -7.67 -11.54 -12.88
CA GLU A 25 -8.78 -12.42 -13.27
C GLU A 25 -10.08 -12.15 -12.49
N GLY A 26 -10.12 -11.13 -11.63
CA GLY A 26 -11.29 -10.78 -10.83
C GLY A 26 -11.58 -11.76 -9.69
N ARG A 27 -10.66 -12.67 -9.37
CA ARG A 27 -10.81 -13.64 -8.28
C ARG A 27 -10.42 -13.08 -6.90
N ASN A 28 -10.21 -11.77 -6.79
CA ASN A 28 -9.90 -11.06 -5.55
C ASN A 28 -8.79 -11.78 -4.74
N CYS A 29 -8.92 -11.92 -3.42
CA CYS A 29 -7.93 -12.59 -2.56
C CYS A 29 -7.94 -14.13 -2.60
N SER A 30 -8.50 -14.77 -3.63
CA SER A 30 -8.63 -16.25 -3.70
C SER A 30 -7.32 -17.05 -3.65
N PHE A 31 -6.18 -16.40 -3.92
CA PHE A 31 -4.86 -17.01 -3.87
C PHE A 31 -4.32 -17.17 -2.43
N LEU A 32 -4.97 -16.55 -1.44
CA LEU A 32 -4.68 -16.78 -0.03
C LEU A 32 -5.25 -18.13 0.39
N GLY A 33 -4.37 -19.05 0.80
CA GLY A 33 -4.80 -20.31 1.39
C GLY A 33 -5.58 -20.10 2.69
N GLU A 34 -6.41 -21.08 3.05
CA GLU A 34 -7.21 -21.02 4.28
C GLU A 34 -6.37 -20.79 5.55
N PRO A 35 -5.20 -21.44 5.75
CA PRO A 35 -4.35 -21.16 6.91
C PRO A 35 -3.92 -19.69 7.00
N CYS A 36 -3.55 -19.08 5.87
CA CYS A 36 -3.21 -17.66 5.81
C CYS A 36 -4.39 -16.78 6.20
N ARG A 37 -5.58 -17.04 5.66
CA ARG A 37 -6.78 -16.23 5.96
C ARG A 37 -7.14 -16.27 7.44
N VAL A 38 -7.12 -17.47 8.03
CA VAL A 38 -7.43 -17.67 9.45
C VAL A 38 -6.42 -16.97 10.34
N ASP A 39 -5.12 -17.19 10.10
CA ASP A 39 -4.07 -16.58 10.90
C ASP A 39 -4.01 -15.06 10.73
N LEU A 40 -4.27 -14.55 9.52
CA LEU A 40 -4.36 -13.13 9.26
C LEU A 40 -5.51 -12.50 10.05
N ILE A 41 -6.73 -13.03 9.94
CA ILE A 41 -7.88 -12.52 10.68
C ILE A 41 -7.59 -12.59 12.19
N LYS A 42 -7.06 -13.71 12.67
CA LYS A 42 -6.69 -13.86 14.08
C LYS A 42 -5.69 -12.79 14.53
N SER A 43 -4.61 -12.58 13.78
CA SER A 43 -3.57 -11.61 14.11
C SER A 43 -4.10 -10.18 14.23
N LEU A 44 -5.13 -9.83 13.46
CA LEU A 44 -5.74 -8.50 13.46
C LEU A 44 -6.82 -8.30 14.53
N THR A 45 -7.34 -9.39 15.10
CA THR A 45 -8.54 -9.34 15.96
C THR A 45 -8.30 -9.78 17.40
N GLN A 46 -7.34 -10.67 17.66
CA GLN A 46 -7.14 -11.30 18.97
C GLN A 46 -6.83 -10.27 20.09
N ASP A 47 -6.06 -9.23 19.78
CA ASP A 47 -5.59 -8.21 20.72
C ASP A 47 -6.12 -6.82 20.32
N TRP A 48 -7.32 -6.79 19.73
CA TRP A 48 -7.95 -5.59 19.19
C TRP A 48 -7.93 -4.42 20.18
N GLY A 49 -7.28 -3.32 19.78
CA GLY A 49 -7.16 -2.10 20.58
C GLY A 49 -6.31 -2.24 21.85
N ARG A 50 -5.58 -3.35 22.01
CA ARG A 50 -4.78 -3.70 23.19
C ARG A 50 -3.31 -3.98 22.90
N ALA A 51 -2.93 -4.06 21.62
CA ALA A 51 -1.54 -4.19 21.22
C ALA A 51 -0.68 -3.00 21.67
N ASP A 52 -1.28 -1.83 21.88
CA ASP A 52 -0.65 -0.67 22.51
C ASP A 52 -1.66 0.15 23.32
N ASN A 53 -1.18 0.80 24.39
CA ASN A 53 -2.02 1.60 25.27
C ASN A 53 -2.24 3.03 24.76
N SER A 54 -1.45 3.49 23.79
CA SER A 54 -1.55 4.85 23.25
C SER A 54 -2.35 4.92 21.94
N THR A 55 -2.28 3.88 21.11
CA THR A 55 -2.94 3.81 19.79
C THR A 55 -3.77 2.53 19.62
N MET A 56 -4.83 2.55 18.80
CA MET A 56 -5.65 1.37 18.53
C MET A 56 -4.99 0.43 17.51
N CYS A 57 -4.70 0.93 16.30
CA CYS A 57 -4.24 0.12 15.17
C CYS A 57 -2.75 0.30 14.86
N SER A 58 -2.23 1.51 15.08
CA SER A 58 -0.90 1.90 14.61
C SER A 58 0.22 1.12 15.29
N SER A 59 -0.04 0.46 16.41
CA SER A 59 0.87 -0.48 17.05
C SER A 59 1.26 -1.67 16.18
N LEU A 60 0.40 -2.04 15.23
CA LEU A 60 0.64 -3.13 14.30
C LEU A 60 1.36 -2.65 13.03
N ALA A 61 1.68 -1.36 12.92
CA ALA A 61 2.44 -0.84 11.78
C ALA A 61 3.83 -1.47 11.72
N PHE A 62 4.25 -1.83 10.51
CA PHE A 62 5.48 -2.56 10.20
C PHE A 62 5.56 -4.00 10.73
N ASP A 63 4.50 -4.53 11.33
CA ASP A 63 4.47 -5.94 11.71
C ASP A 63 4.42 -6.82 10.46
N PRO A 64 5.10 -7.99 10.50
CA PRO A 64 5.10 -8.91 9.38
C PRO A 64 3.73 -9.57 9.22
N ILE A 65 3.36 -9.85 7.97
CA ILE A 65 2.25 -10.75 7.68
C ILE A 65 2.51 -12.14 8.31
N PRO A 66 1.47 -12.85 8.80
CA PRO A 66 1.65 -14.18 9.37
C PRO A 66 2.43 -15.13 8.47
N ALA A 67 3.24 -16.00 9.08
CA ALA A 67 4.11 -16.93 8.37
C ALA A 67 3.36 -17.85 7.39
N SER A 68 2.12 -18.22 7.72
CA SER A 68 1.23 -19.01 6.87
C SER A 68 0.87 -18.32 5.55
N CYS A 69 1.09 -17.00 5.42
CA CYS A 69 0.85 -16.23 4.21
C CYS A 69 2.07 -16.11 3.30
N TRP A 70 3.27 -16.51 3.73
CA TRP A 70 4.51 -16.22 3.00
C TRP A 70 4.58 -16.90 1.63
N ASP A 71 4.02 -18.09 1.50
CA ASP A 71 4.01 -18.82 0.22
C ASP A 71 3.07 -18.15 -0.79
N SER A 72 1.86 -17.80 -0.35
CA SER A 72 0.83 -17.17 -1.18
C SER A 72 1.13 -15.71 -1.51
N PHE A 73 1.63 -14.94 -0.55
CA PHE A 73 1.70 -13.47 -0.61
C PHE A 73 3.13 -12.92 -0.52
N GLY A 74 4.10 -13.72 -0.05
CA GLY A 74 5.46 -13.26 0.24
C GLY A 74 5.62 -12.68 1.65
N TYR A 75 6.88 -12.50 2.07
CA TYR A 75 7.18 -11.80 3.30
C TYR A 75 6.99 -10.29 3.09
N THR A 76 6.04 -9.70 3.80
CA THR A 76 5.68 -8.30 3.70
C THR A 76 5.30 -7.77 5.07
N ARG A 77 5.35 -6.45 5.22
CA ARG A 77 4.99 -5.77 6.46
C ARG A 77 3.82 -4.85 6.20
N GLN A 78 2.94 -4.71 7.17
CA GLN A 78 1.75 -3.88 7.01
C GLN A 78 2.04 -2.40 7.23
N ASP A 79 1.35 -1.58 6.46
CA ASP A 79 1.04 -0.21 6.84
C ASP A 79 -0.37 -0.15 7.41
N VAL A 80 -0.67 0.84 8.25
CA VAL A 80 -1.93 0.89 9.00
C VAL A 80 -2.51 2.29 9.01
N ILE A 81 -3.77 2.40 8.58
CA ILE A 81 -4.58 3.62 8.69
C ILE A 81 -5.71 3.32 9.66
N GLY A 82 -5.76 4.02 10.79
CA GLY A 82 -6.80 3.90 11.79
C GLY A 82 -7.63 5.17 11.90
N PHE A 83 -8.93 5.04 12.11
CA PHE A 83 -9.83 6.18 12.30
C PHE A 83 -11.07 5.83 13.12
N ASN A 84 -11.57 6.80 13.87
CA ASN A 84 -12.74 6.71 14.73
C ASN A 84 -13.91 7.59 14.20
N SER A 85 -14.94 7.79 15.01
CA SER A 85 -16.08 8.63 14.63
C SER A 85 -15.72 10.09 14.42
N GLU A 86 -14.81 10.63 15.23
CA GLU A 86 -14.40 12.03 15.18
C GLU A 86 -13.68 12.31 13.85
N ASP A 87 -12.77 11.42 13.45
CA ASP A 87 -12.04 11.50 12.18
C ASP A 87 -12.98 11.51 10.97
N ILE A 88 -14.04 10.68 10.99
CA ILE A 88 -15.01 10.60 9.90
C ILE A 88 -15.90 11.85 9.85
N THR A 89 -16.24 12.43 11.01
CA THR A 89 -17.06 13.65 11.09
C THR A 89 -16.27 14.94 10.88
N ASP A 90 -14.95 14.86 10.94
CA ASP A 90 -14.09 16.01 10.71
C ASP A 90 -14.25 16.51 9.26
N THR A 91 -14.45 17.81 9.13
CA THR A 91 -14.74 18.45 7.83
C THR A 91 -13.57 18.40 6.84
N PHE A 92 -12.36 18.12 7.30
CA PHE A 92 -11.16 18.03 6.48
C PHE A 92 -10.69 16.58 6.31
N ILE A 93 -10.58 15.81 7.39
CA ILE A 93 -10.09 14.42 7.41
C ILE A 93 -11.16 13.44 6.91
N GLY A 94 -12.42 13.62 7.28
CA GLY A 94 -13.52 12.73 6.88
C GLY A 94 -13.61 12.53 5.36
N PRO A 95 -13.59 13.60 4.56
CA PRO A 95 -13.49 13.50 3.11
C PRO A 95 -12.24 12.75 2.65
N LEU A 96 -11.07 12.93 3.26
CA LEU A 96 -9.85 12.21 2.84
C LEU A 96 -9.93 10.69 3.09
N LEU A 97 -10.69 10.25 4.09
CA LEU A 97 -10.85 8.84 4.45
C LEU A 97 -11.98 8.13 3.68
N ALA A 98 -13.01 8.88 3.31
CA ALA A 98 -14.26 8.34 2.74
C ALA A 98 -14.55 8.78 1.29
N SER A 99 -13.82 9.74 0.73
CA SER A 99 -14.03 10.22 -0.63
C SER A 99 -13.60 9.19 -1.67
N GLU A 100 -14.45 9.01 -2.68
CA GLU A 100 -14.08 8.30 -3.92
C GLU A 100 -13.12 9.12 -4.79
N MET A 101 -13.07 10.44 -4.58
CA MET A 101 -12.15 11.34 -5.28
C MET A 101 -10.80 11.39 -4.57
N MET A 102 -9.75 10.92 -5.25
CA MET A 102 -8.36 11.08 -4.84
C MET A 102 -7.98 12.57 -4.79
N TRP A 103 -7.62 13.07 -3.61
CA TRP A 103 -7.11 14.43 -3.44
C TRP A 103 -5.73 14.57 -4.11
N PRO A 104 -5.29 15.74 -4.61
CA PRO A 104 -3.97 15.89 -5.23
C PRO A 104 -2.79 15.50 -4.32
N GLY A 105 -2.99 15.58 -3.00
CA GLY A 105 -2.04 15.13 -1.98
C GLY A 105 -2.28 13.71 -1.44
N THR A 106 -3.24 12.95 -2.00
CA THR A 106 -3.37 11.54 -1.63
C THR A 106 -2.13 10.79 -2.11
N TRP A 107 -1.40 10.25 -1.14
CA TRP A 107 -0.33 9.32 -1.40
C TRP A 107 -0.95 8.12 -2.12
N ARG A 108 -0.57 7.92 -3.38
CA ARG A 108 -0.82 6.65 -4.04
C ARG A 108 -0.01 5.65 -3.23
N MET A 109 -0.66 4.66 -2.63
CA MET A 109 0.02 3.44 -2.16
C MET A 109 0.71 2.88 -3.40
N GLY A 110 1.98 3.21 -3.55
CA GLY A 110 2.57 3.33 -4.87
C GLY A 110 4.05 3.64 -4.76
N THR A 111 4.83 2.72 -5.30
CA THR A 111 6.17 2.91 -5.87
C THR A 111 7.33 3.43 -5.04
N GLY A 112 7.12 4.07 -3.90
CA GLY A 112 8.17 4.83 -3.23
C GLY A 112 8.47 6.13 -3.98
N TYR A 113 9.53 6.83 -3.60
CA TYR A 113 10.01 8.02 -4.30
C TYR A 113 10.85 7.60 -5.52
N TYR A 114 10.48 8.08 -6.71
CA TYR A 114 11.21 7.85 -7.96
C TYR A 114 11.18 9.12 -8.80
N GLY A 115 12.15 9.24 -9.71
CA GLY A 115 12.21 10.35 -10.65
C GLY A 115 10.93 10.43 -11.49
N LEU A 116 10.44 11.65 -11.70
CA LEU A 116 9.35 11.91 -12.64
C LEU A 116 9.65 11.20 -13.97
N HIS A 117 8.69 10.41 -14.46
CA HIS A 117 8.78 9.66 -15.72
C HIS A 117 9.76 8.48 -15.75
N ASP A 118 10.21 7.93 -14.61
CA ASP A 118 10.97 6.68 -14.60
C ASP A 118 10.08 5.47 -14.99
N PRO A 119 10.24 4.88 -16.18
CA PRO A 119 9.40 3.80 -16.65
C PRO A 119 9.55 2.53 -15.81
N THR A 120 10.74 2.27 -15.26
CA THR A 120 11.01 1.10 -14.43
C THR A 120 10.26 1.19 -13.10
N ALA A 121 10.21 2.36 -12.50
CA ALA A 121 9.43 2.57 -11.29
C ALA A 121 7.93 2.36 -11.54
N TYR A 122 7.39 2.82 -12.67
CA TYR A 122 5.99 2.57 -13.03
C TYR A 122 5.71 1.08 -13.27
N GLU A 123 6.63 0.36 -13.91
CA GLU A 123 6.51 -1.08 -14.11
C GLU A 123 6.49 -1.82 -12.77
N ILE A 124 7.40 -1.49 -11.86
CA ILE A 124 7.45 -2.02 -10.50
C ILE A 124 6.17 -1.68 -9.72
N ALA A 125 5.60 -0.47 -9.91
CA ALA A 125 4.28 -0.10 -9.39
C ALA A 125 3.23 -1.12 -9.81
N SER A 126 3.21 -1.34 -11.12
CA SER A 126 2.14 -2.02 -11.82
C SER A 126 2.08 -3.51 -11.50
N ASN A 127 3.20 -4.05 -11.04
CA ASN A 127 3.34 -5.44 -10.64
C ASN A 127 3.03 -5.69 -9.15
N ARG A 128 2.51 -4.69 -8.42
CA ARG A 128 2.15 -4.83 -7.00
C ARG A 128 0.68 -5.22 -6.84
N THR A 129 0.45 -6.18 -5.96
CA THR A 129 -0.87 -6.52 -5.43
C THR A 129 -0.94 -6.06 -3.98
N TYR A 130 -1.98 -5.31 -3.66
CA TYR A 130 -2.28 -4.82 -2.32
C TYR A 130 -3.36 -5.69 -1.72
N LEU A 131 -3.13 -6.19 -0.51
CA LEU A 131 -4.16 -6.77 0.35
C LEU A 131 -4.54 -5.72 1.38
N ILE A 132 -5.81 -5.32 1.37
CA ILE A 132 -6.41 -4.41 2.33
C ILE A 132 -7.29 -5.25 3.25
N ALA A 133 -6.88 -5.37 4.51
CA ALA A 133 -7.69 -5.94 5.57
C ALA A 133 -8.31 -4.80 6.38
N SER A 134 -9.63 -4.62 6.24
CA SER A 134 -10.39 -3.62 6.99
C SER A 134 -11.02 -4.29 8.20
N VAL A 135 -10.62 -3.84 9.39
CA VAL A 135 -11.10 -4.35 10.68
C VAL A 135 -12.07 -3.34 11.27
N TRP A 136 -13.28 -3.79 11.59
CA TRP A 136 -14.35 -3.00 12.17
C TRP A 136 -14.59 -3.49 13.59
N GLY A 137 -14.39 -2.62 14.57
CA GLY A 137 -14.52 -3.01 15.97
C GLY A 137 -14.93 -1.86 16.86
N TYR A 138 -15.16 -2.19 18.13
CA TYR A 138 -15.42 -1.17 19.14
C TYR A 138 -14.12 -0.48 19.55
N ASN A 139 -14.20 0.81 19.86
CA ASN A 139 -13.13 1.58 20.46
C ASN A 139 -12.78 0.98 21.84
N ARG A 140 -11.48 0.96 22.20
CA ARG A 140 -11.00 0.37 23.47
C ARG A 140 -11.60 1.02 24.72
N ASN A 141 -12.11 2.25 24.60
CA ASN A 141 -12.68 3.00 25.72
C ASN A 141 -14.13 2.59 26.06
N ILE A 142 -14.71 1.66 25.31
CA ILE A 142 -16.07 1.15 25.55
C ILE A 142 -16.05 0.09 26.66
N ASP A 143 -17.14 0.03 27.44
CA ASP A 143 -17.31 -0.97 28.49
C ASP A 143 -17.01 -2.37 27.93
N PRO A 144 -16.06 -3.12 28.53
CA PRO A 144 -15.70 -4.48 28.10
C PRO A 144 -16.90 -5.42 27.92
N LYS A 145 -18.00 -5.21 28.65
CA LYS A 145 -19.23 -6.02 28.54
C LYS A 145 -19.96 -5.84 27.20
N ASN A 146 -19.71 -4.73 26.51
CA ASN A 146 -20.34 -4.37 25.24
C ASN A 146 -19.41 -4.62 24.04
N ILE A 147 -18.14 -5.00 24.28
CA ILE A 147 -17.17 -5.27 23.22
C ILE A 147 -17.51 -6.61 22.57
N ARG A 148 -17.80 -6.57 21.26
CA ARG A 148 -17.83 -7.77 20.41
C ARG A 148 -16.49 -7.96 19.72
N MET A 149 -16.25 -9.19 19.26
CA MET A 149 -15.10 -9.48 18.41
C MET A 149 -15.19 -8.64 17.13
N PRO A 150 -14.10 -7.97 16.72
CA PRO A 150 -14.11 -7.17 15.50
C PRO A 150 -14.31 -8.05 14.25
N GLU A 151 -14.94 -7.45 13.23
CA GLU A 151 -15.14 -8.06 11.92
C GLU A 151 -14.02 -7.66 10.97
N VAL A 152 -13.56 -8.58 10.12
CA VAL A 152 -12.50 -8.32 9.14
C VAL A 152 -13.03 -8.56 7.73
N SER A 153 -12.93 -7.56 6.86
CA SER A 153 -13.13 -7.71 5.42
C SER A 153 -11.81 -7.63 4.68
N LEU A 154 -11.62 -8.51 3.70
CA LEU A 154 -10.41 -8.60 2.89
C LEU A 154 -10.71 -8.17 1.45
N ALA A 155 -9.90 -7.27 0.91
CA ALA A 155 -9.93 -6.87 -0.48
C ALA A 155 -8.51 -6.91 -1.07
N CYS A 156 -8.39 -7.45 -2.28
CA CYS A 156 -7.13 -7.49 -3.01
C CYS A 156 -7.25 -6.66 -4.28
N LEU A 157 -6.33 -5.72 -4.44
CA LEU A 157 -6.30 -4.76 -5.54
C LEU A 157 -4.96 -4.86 -6.25
N SER A 158 -4.95 -4.83 -7.57
CA SER A 158 -3.74 -4.56 -8.34
C SER A 158 -3.71 -3.06 -8.63
N SER A 159 -2.50 -2.51 -8.77
CA SER A 159 -2.29 -1.10 -9.09
C SER A 159 -2.87 -0.67 -10.44
N TRP A 160 -3.34 -1.60 -11.29
CA TRP A 160 -3.92 -1.29 -12.60
C TRP A 160 -5.00 -2.31 -13.00
N ALA A 161 -6.20 -1.81 -13.26
CA ALA A 161 -7.14 -2.42 -14.20
C ALA A 161 -6.52 -2.34 -15.62
N PRO A 162 -6.90 -3.23 -16.56
CA PRO A 162 -6.35 -3.23 -17.92
C PRO A 162 -6.46 -1.83 -18.53
N ARG A 163 -5.40 -1.38 -19.19
CA ARG A 163 -5.36 -0.13 -19.97
C ARG A 163 -6.71 0.13 -20.65
N SER A 164 -7.43 1.19 -20.23
CA SER A 164 -8.12 1.99 -21.24
C SER A 164 -7.09 2.44 -22.27
N PRO A 165 -7.45 2.52 -23.56
CA PRO A 165 -6.51 2.50 -24.68
C PRO A 165 -5.42 3.56 -24.50
N ALA A 166 -4.21 3.17 -24.93
CA ALA A 166 -2.97 3.92 -24.81
C ALA A 166 -3.21 5.45 -24.83
N LEU A 167 -2.68 6.13 -23.81
CA LEU A 167 -2.51 7.58 -23.87
C LEU A 167 -1.89 7.92 -25.23
N PRO A 168 -2.43 8.91 -25.98
CA PRO A 168 -1.89 9.27 -27.27
C PRO A 168 -0.40 9.58 -27.13
N ASP A 169 0.43 9.00 -28.02
CA ASP A 169 1.83 9.39 -28.11
C ASP A 169 1.91 10.91 -28.26
N PRO A 170 2.85 11.58 -27.57
CA PRO A 170 3.04 13.01 -27.74
C PRO A 170 3.29 13.31 -29.23
N PRO A 171 2.73 14.42 -29.76
CA PRO A 171 2.85 14.73 -31.17
C PRO A 171 4.33 14.87 -31.55
N ILE A 172 4.79 13.99 -32.42
CA ILE A 172 6.10 14.09 -33.06
C ILE A 172 6.00 15.29 -34.00
N ASN A 173 6.52 16.45 -33.59
CA ASN A 173 6.79 17.55 -34.50
C ASN A 173 7.91 17.10 -35.46
N ALA A 174 7.50 16.53 -36.59
CA ALA A 174 8.37 16.29 -37.73
C ALA A 174 8.83 17.64 -38.28
N THR A 175 10.09 17.99 -38.03
CA THR A 175 10.79 18.97 -38.85
C THR A 175 11.78 18.19 -39.72
N THR A 176 11.40 17.96 -40.96
CA THR A 176 12.24 17.37 -42.00
C THR A 176 13.28 18.39 -42.44
N SER A 177 14.56 18.02 -42.46
CA SER A 177 15.53 18.29 -43.54
C SER A 177 16.95 17.89 -43.13
N GLY A 178 17.64 17.14 -43.99
CA GLY A 178 19.10 17.15 -44.03
C GLY A 178 19.83 15.81 -44.16
N SER A 179 19.76 15.21 -45.35
CA SER A 179 20.83 14.50 -46.09
C SER A 179 21.86 13.59 -45.39
N SER A 180 21.80 12.31 -45.80
CA SER A 180 22.91 11.42 -46.21
C SER A 180 24.22 11.35 -45.39
N SER A 181 24.54 10.17 -44.85
CA SER A 181 25.54 9.27 -45.46
C SER A 181 25.75 8.01 -44.63
N ILE A 182 26.15 6.97 -45.37
CA ILE A 182 26.46 5.60 -45.01
C ILE A 182 27.70 5.54 -44.12
N TYR A 183 27.70 4.70 -43.07
CA TYR A 183 28.85 3.82 -42.73
C TYR A 183 28.42 2.71 -41.75
N SER A 184 28.52 1.47 -42.23
CA SER A 184 28.53 0.25 -41.41
C SER A 184 29.89 0.10 -40.72
N THR A 185 29.93 -0.35 -39.46
CA THR A 185 30.90 -1.37 -39.01
C THR A 185 30.53 -1.99 -37.67
N THR A 186 31.02 -3.21 -37.51
CA THR A 186 30.65 -4.32 -36.63
C THR A 186 31.39 -4.37 -35.28
N THR A 187 30.78 -5.09 -34.31
CA THR A 187 31.37 -5.95 -33.26
C THR A 187 32.40 -5.39 -32.26
N SER A 188 32.11 -5.50 -30.95
CA SER A 188 32.67 -6.51 -30.02
C SER A 188 32.51 -6.13 -28.54
N SER A 189 32.35 -7.17 -27.73
CA SER A 189 32.29 -7.25 -26.26
C SER A 189 33.47 -6.62 -25.49
N ALA A 190 33.21 -6.16 -24.25
CA ALA A 190 34.00 -6.49 -23.06
C ALA A 190 33.31 -5.95 -21.79
N GLY A 191 33.25 -6.77 -20.74
CA GLY A 191 32.66 -6.42 -19.45
C GLY A 191 33.54 -5.50 -18.60
N SER A 192 32.93 -4.94 -17.56
CA SER A 192 33.66 -4.58 -16.36
C SER A 192 32.74 -4.59 -15.14
N THR A 193 33.13 -5.39 -14.18
CA THR A 193 32.62 -5.50 -12.81
C THR A 193 32.87 -4.18 -12.08
N SER A 194 31.84 -3.60 -11.47
CA SER A 194 32.06 -2.54 -10.47
C SER A 194 31.10 -2.70 -9.30
N THR A 195 31.72 -2.95 -8.16
CA THR A 195 31.20 -3.16 -6.81
C THR A 195 30.47 -1.90 -6.32
N GLN A 196 29.15 -1.95 -6.13
CA GLN A 196 28.43 -0.86 -5.47
C GLN A 196 28.41 -1.08 -3.94
N LYS A 197 29.09 -0.18 -3.22
CA LYS A 197 28.95 0.01 -1.78
C LYS A 197 27.52 0.45 -1.47
N LEU A 198 26.82 -0.33 -0.62
CA LEU A 198 25.58 0.10 0.02
C LEU A 198 25.88 1.20 1.04
N VAL A 199 25.37 2.40 0.79
CA VAL A 199 25.24 3.46 1.81
C VAL A 199 23.87 3.29 2.45
N ALA A 200 23.85 2.91 3.72
CA ALA A 200 22.62 2.90 4.52
C ALA A 200 22.19 4.35 4.80
N ALA A 201 21.07 4.78 4.24
CA ALA A 201 20.41 6.02 4.63
C ALA A 201 19.43 5.71 5.77
N ALA A 202 19.79 6.13 6.99
CA ALA A 202 18.86 6.19 8.10
C ALA A 202 17.91 7.38 7.88
N PHE A 203 16.60 7.14 7.83
CA PHE A 203 15.61 8.20 7.88
C PHE A 203 15.01 8.29 9.27
N ALA A 204 15.19 9.48 9.86
CA ALA A 204 14.66 9.87 11.15
C ALA A 204 13.13 9.93 11.10
N ALA A 205 12.48 9.31 12.09
CA ALA A 205 11.08 9.54 12.39
C ALA A 205 10.92 10.99 12.89
N THR A 206 10.36 11.86 12.07
CA THR A 206 9.92 13.18 12.51
C THR A 206 8.66 13.02 13.34
N ALA A 207 8.82 13.08 14.66
CA ALA A 207 7.74 13.36 15.58
C ALA A 207 7.22 14.78 15.30
N ILE A 208 5.92 14.91 15.03
CA ILE A 208 5.25 16.22 14.97
C ILE A 208 5.06 16.69 16.42
N PRO A 209 5.55 17.89 16.81
CA PRO A 209 5.34 18.40 18.15
C PRO A 209 3.90 18.92 18.27
N LEU A 210 3.16 18.40 19.25
CA LEU A 210 1.93 19.02 19.74
C LEU A 210 2.31 20.33 20.44
N LEU A 211 2.07 21.44 19.75
CA LEU A 211 2.09 22.77 20.35
C LEU A 211 0.91 22.89 21.30
N GLY A 212 1.21 22.86 22.60
CA GLY A 212 0.32 23.33 23.64
C GLY A 212 0.24 24.86 23.64
N SER A 213 -0.96 25.37 23.84
CA SER A 213 -1.35 26.68 24.39
C SER A 213 -2.87 26.55 24.60
N GLY A 214 -3.47 26.70 25.77
CA GLY A 214 -3.11 27.49 26.93
C GLY A 214 -4.34 28.34 27.27
N VAL A 215 -4.87 28.13 28.49
CA VAL A 215 -6.05 28.73 29.16
C VAL A 215 -7.39 28.09 28.84
#